data_AF-A0A3S9IEH6-F1
#
_entry.id   AF-A0A3S9IEH6-F1
#
_cell.length_a   1.000
_cell.length_b   1.000
_cell.length_c   1.000
_cell.angle_alpha   90.00
_cell.angle_beta   90.00
_cell.angle_gamma   90.00
#
_symmetry.space_group_name_H-M   'P 1'
#
loop_
_entity.id
_entity.type
_entity.pdbx_description
1 polymer ?
#
loop_
_entity_poly.entity_id
_entity_poly.type
_entity_poly.pdbx_seq_one_letter_code
_entity_poly.pdbx_strand_id
1 'polypeptide(L)'
;MTRDAVVVGAAVRAAWESSRTLTPQTTDAEPEQTRRLVQDVANTYGSEEVARASVFLVGVLASYLTRDADQPGGIDPLSDLVPGVIEKLSAIEMADPAQAPMVSGVLTAAVLGLDTLAWRDQFGPVQPAEALNHTFVIGLLSDLLDITAERPGAANEIMQEAFAPLAAEEDATT
;
A
#
# COMPACT_ATOMS: atom_id res chain seq x y z
N MET A 1 -10.53 -20.57 -11.61
CA MET A 1 -11.32 -19.50 -10.98
C MET A 1 -10.88 -19.40 -9.54
N THR A 2 -9.77 -18.71 -9.32
CA THR A 2 -9.29 -18.33 -7.98
C THR A 2 -10.22 -17.22 -7.50
N ARG A 3 -10.79 -17.37 -6.31
CA ARG A 3 -11.53 -16.27 -5.67
C ARG A 3 -10.57 -15.08 -5.59
N ASP A 4 -10.98 -13.93 -6.11
CA ASP A 4 -10.33 -12.66 -5.79
C ASP A 4 -10.09 -12.64 -4.28
N ALA A 5 -8.84 -12.42 -3.87
CA ALA A 5 -8.50 -12.16 -2.49
C ALA A 5 -9.08 -10.79 -2.13
N VAL A 6 -10.39 -10.75 -1.89
CA VAL A 6 -11.11 -9.53 -1.52
C VAL A 6 -10.66 -9.14 -0.12
N VAL A 7 -9.77 -8.16 -0.05
CA VAL A 7 -9.40 -7.51 1.20
C VAL A 7 -10.56 -6.60 1.63
N VAL A 8 -10.86 -6.59 2.93
CA VAL A 8 -11.94 -5.75 3.48
C VAL A 8 -11.61 -4.26 3.30
N GLY A 9 -12.57 -3.47 2.81
CA GLY A 9 -12.39 -2.03 2.54
C GLY A 9 -11.92 -1.24 3.76
N ALA A 10 -12.49 -1.50 4.94
CA ALA A 10 -12.00 -0.94 6.20
C ALA A 10 -10.52 -1.22 6.50
N ALA A 11 -10.00 -2.41 6.15
CA ALA A 11 -8.60 -2.76 6.32
C ALA A 11 -7.69 -2.02 5.35
N VAL A 12 -8.14 -1.83 4.09
CA VAL A 12 -7.41 -1.01 3.10
C VAL A 12 -7.32 0.45 3.54
N ARG A 13 -8.41 1.02 4.08
CA ARG A 13 -8.40 2.39 4.62
C ARG A 13 -7.47 2.50 5.83
N ALA A 14 -7.48 1.53 6.73
CA ALA A 14 -6.57 1.51 7.88
C ALA A 14 -5.09 1.44 7.45
N ALA A 15 -4.77 0.63 6.42
CA ALA A 15 -3.42 0.56 5.86
C ALA A 15 -2.99 1.89 5.23
N TRP A 16 -3.89 2.55 4.49
CA TRP A 16 -3.65 3.88 3.91
C TRP A 16 -3.40 4.96 4.98
N GLU A 17 -4.24 5.06 5.99
CA GLU A 17 -4.03 6.07 7.04
C GLU A 17 -2.76 5.79 7.85
N SER A 18 -2.41 4.50 8.04
CA SER A 18 -1.16 4.12 8.71
C SER A 18 0.07 4.67 7.98
N SER A 19 0.13 4.59 6.65
CA SER A 19 1.28 5.10 5.90
C SER A 19 1.39 6.61 5.97
N ARG A 20 0.26 7.33 6.03
CA ARG A 20 0.25 8.79 6.10
C ARG A 20 0.86 9.35 7.37
N THR A 21 0.76 8.62 8.49
CA THR A 21 1.40 9.01 9.77
C THR A 21 2.93 8.96 9.75
N LEU A 22 3.52 8.27 8.76
CA LEU A 22 4.97 8.17 8.59
C LEU A 22 5.53 9.25 7.67
N THR A 23 4.66 10.04 7.02
CA THR A 23 5.04 11.17 6.17
C THR A 23 5.13 12.48 6.97
N PRO A 24 6.10 13.37 6.71
CA PRO A 24 6.34 14.57 7.53
C PRO A 24 5.22 15.63 7.55
N GLN A 25 4.13 15.43 6.79
CA GLN A 25 3.08 16.44 6.59
C GLN A 25 1.93 16.34 7.59
N THR A 26 1.89 15.33 8.47
CA THR A 26 0.80 15.14 9.43
C THR A 26 0.95 16.00 10.69
N THR A 27 -0.15 16.64 11.10
CA THR A 27 -0.24 17.44 12.33
C THR A 27 -0.37 16.55 13.56
N ASP A 28 0.17 16.97 14.71
CA ASP A 28 0.30 16.18 15.96
C ASP A 28 -1.01 15.58 16.53
N ALA A 29 -2.19 15.97 16.04
CA ALA A 29 -3.49 15.43 16.46
C ALA A 29 -3.94 14.18 15.66
N GLU A 30 -3.41 13.97 14.45
CA GLU A 30 -3.72 12.83 13.57
C GLU A 30 -3.20 11.47 14.06
N PRO A 31 -2.03 11.35 14.74
CA PRO A 31 -1.45 10.04 15.10
C PRO A 31 -2.32 9.18 16.02
N GLU A 32 -2.98 9.78 17.01
CA GLU A 32 -3.81 9.06 17.98
C GLU A 32 -5.14 8.59 17.34
N GLN A 33 -5.71 9.40 16.45
CA GLN A 33 -6.92 9.03 15.73
C GLN A 33 -6.65 7.89 14.73
N THR A 34 -5.55 7.95 13.99
CA THR A 34 -5.12 6.85 13.12
C THR A 34 -4.83 5.60 13.93
N ARG A 35 -4.15 5.71 15.07
CA ARG A 35 -3.89 4.55 15.95
C ARG A 35 -5.17 3.87 16.39
N ARG A 36 -6.19 4.64 16.78
CA ARG A 36 -7.52 4.10 17.15
C ARG A 36 -8.20 3.41 15.97
N LEU A 37 -8.23 4.05 14.81
CA LEU A 37 -8.79 3.45 13.59
C LEU A 37 -8.15 2.09 13.30
N VAL A 38 -6.82 2.03 13.27
CA VAL A 38 -6.08 0.79 13.00
C VAL A 38 -6.36 -0.27 14.06
N GLN A 39 -6.41 0.13 15.33
CA GLN A 39 -6.72 -0.79 16.43
C GLN A 39 -8.15 -1.34 16.35
N ASP A 40 -9.14 -0.50 16.05
CA ASP A 40 -10.54 -0.90 15.94
C ASP A 40 -10.77 -1.85 14.75
N VAL A 41 -10.14 -1.54 13.61
CA VAL A 41 -10.15 -2.41 12.43
C VAL A 41 -9.44 -3.73 12.71
N ALA A 42 -8.27 -3.70 13.36
CA ALA A 42 -7.55 -4.92 13.74
C ALA A 42 -8.33 -5.76 14.77
N ASN A 43 -9.07 -5.14 15.70
CA ASN A 43 -9.94 -5.85 16.64
C ASN A 43 -11.14 -6.51 15.95
N THR A 44 -11.64 -5.91 14.87
CA THR A 44 -12.83 -6.37 14.15
C THR A 44 -12.49 -7.44 13.11
N TYR A 45 -11.46 -7.20 12.30
CA TYR A 45 -11.11 -8.02 11.14
C TYR A 45 -9.80 -8.81 11.31
N GLY A 46 -9.04 -8.54 12.37
CA GLY A 46 -7.75 -9.15 12.64
C GLY A 46 -6.57 -8.35 12.08
N SER A 47 -5.46 -8.34 12.82
CA SER A 47 -4.22 -7.68 12.38
C SER A 47 -3.64 -8.27 11.09
N GLU A 48 -3.92 -9.54 10.80
CA GLU A 48 -3.52 -10.19 9.54
C GLU A 48 -4.21 -9.54 8.35
N GLU A 49 -5.49 -9.18 8.46
CA GLU A 49 -6.24 -8.56 7.37
C GLU A 49 -5.70 -7.15 7.06
N VAL A 50 -5.34 -6.37 8.08
CA VAL A 50 -4.68 -5.07 7.91
C VAL A 50 -3.30 -5.23 7.23
N ALA A 51 -2.56 -6.28 7.56
CA ALA A 51 -1.28 -6.59 6.94
C ALA A 51 -1.42 -7.07 5.49
N ARG A 52 -2.46 -7.85 5.17
CA ARG A 52 -2.81 -8.20 3.78
C ARG A 52 -3.19 -6.95 2.99
N ALA A 53 -3.93 -6.04 3.62
CA ALA A 53 -4.35 -4.80 3.01
C ALA A 53 -3.19 -3.88 2.62
N SER A 54 -2.10 -3.87 3.38
CA SER A 54 -0.92 -3.09 3.00
C SER A 54 -0.24 -3.65 1.74
N VAL A 55 -0.11 -4.97 1.62
CA VAL A 55 0.42 -5.64 0.40
C VAL A 55 -0.47 -5.38 -0.82
N PHE A 56 -1.79 -5.47 -0.64
CA PHE A 56 -2.75 -5.15 -1.68
C PHE A 56 -2.60 -3.69 -2.15
N LEU A 57 -2.49 -2.76 -1.21
CA LEU A 57 -2.37 -1.33 -1.49
C LEU A 57 -1.07 -0.97 -2.21
N VAL A 58 0.05 -1.63 -1.88
CA VAL A 58 1.28 -1.55 -2.69
C VAL A 58 1.01 -1.92 -4.14
N GLY A 59 0.25 -2.99 -4.38
CA GLY A 59 -0.13 -3.43 -5.72
C GLY A 59 -0.96 -2.40 -6.49
N VAL A 60 -1.95 -1.80 -5.83
CA VAL A 60 -2.81 -0.75 -6.41
C VAL A 60 -1.97 0.47 -6.80
N LEU A 61 -1.15 0.99 -5.89
CA LEU A 61 -0.34 2.19 -6.14
C LEU A 61 0.71 1.96 -7.23
N ALA A 62 1.38 0.80 -7.22
CA ALA A 62 2.33 0.44 -8.27
C ALA A 62 1.65 0.40 -9.64
N SER A 63 0.44 -0.18 -9.73
CA SER A 63 -0.33 -0.25 -10.98
C SER A 63 -0.73 1.13 -11.49
N TYR A 64 -1.07 2.08 -10.60
CA TYR A 64 -1.35 3.45 -10.99
C TYR A 64 -0.13 4.16 -11.58
N LEU A 65 1.04 3.98 -10.96
CA LEU A 65 2.30 4.59 -11.40
C LEU A 65 2.79 4.05 -12.75
N THR A 66 2.44 2.81 -13.08
CA THR A 66 2.94 2.12 -14.28
C THR A 66 1.93 2.01 -15.40
N ARG A 67 0.72 2.55 -15.23
CA ARG A 67 -0.35 2.50 -16.25
C ARG A 67 0.06 3.08 -17.61
N ASP A 68 0.98 4.04 -17.59
CA ASP A 68 1.48 4.77 -18.75
C ASP A 68 2.92 4.37 -19.11
N ALA A 69 3.39 3.21 -18.65
CA ALA A 69 4.78 2.75 -18.84
C ALA A 69 5.21 2.67 -20.32
N ASP A 70 4.28 2.37 -21.23
CA ASP A 70 4.55 2.31 -22.68
C ASP A 70 4.61 3.69 -23.35
N GLN A 71 4.30 4.77 -22.62
CA GLN A 71 4.32 6.13 -23.15
C GLN A 71 5.71 6.79 -23.00
N PRO A 72 6.07 7.73 -23.90
CA PRO A 72 7.28 8.52 -23.74
C PRO A 72 7.29 9.28 -22.40
N GLY A 73 8.27 9.00 -21.55
CA GLY A 73 8.37 9.59 -20.20
C GLY A 73 7.63 8.83 -19.11
N GLY A 74 7.01 7.68 -19.45
CA GLY A 74 6.51 6.72 -18.46
C GLY A 74 7.63 6.11 -17.62
N ILE A 75 7.29 5.68 -16.41
CA ILE A 75 8.22 5.01 -15.50
C ILE A 75 8.36 3.54 -15.96
N ASP A 76 9.58 3.08 -16.23
CA ASP A 76 9.83 1.65 -16.45
C ASP A 76 9.61 0.90 -15.12
N PRO A 77 8.66 -0.03 -15.04
CA PRO A 77 8.33 -0.68 -13.77
C PRO A 77 9.48 -1.50 -13.18
N LEU A 78 10.26 -2.19 -14.02
CA LEU A 78 11.29 -3.12 -13.57
C LEU A 78 12.67 -2.48 -13.51
N SER A 79 12.92 -1.49 -14.37
CA SER A 79 14.21 -0.78 -14.42
C SER A 79 14.24 0.44 -13.50
N ASP A 80 13.11 1.11 -13.29
CA ASP A 80 13.04 2.37 -12.53
C ASP A 80 12.27 2.22 -11.21
N LEU A 81 11.01 1.77 -11.25
CA LEU A 81 10.13 1.77 -10.07
C LEU A 81 10.64 0.83 -8.98
N VAL A 82 10.81 -0.46 -9.28
CA VAL A 82 11.23 -1.46 -8.28
C VAL A 82 12.59 -1.09 -7.67
N PRO A 83 13.66 -0.83 -8.45
CA PRO A 83 14.96 -0.48 -7.87
C PRO A 83 14.91 0.83 -7.08
N GLY A 84 14.22 1.86 -7.60
CA GLY A 84 14.11 3.16 -6.94
C GLY A 84 13.40 3.09 -5.59
N VAL A 85 12.31 2.32 -5.49
CA VAL A 85 11.61 2.12 -4.21
C VAL A 85 12.49 1.37 -3.21
N ILE A 86 13.22 0.36 -3.64
CA ILE A 86 14.11 -0.41 -2.75
C ILE A 86 15.29 0.44 -2.27
N GLU A 87 15.86 1.27 -3.14
CA GLU A 87 16.90 2.22 -2.77
C GLU A 87 16.40 3.19 -1.69
N LYS A 88 15.21 3.76 -1.88
CA LYS A 88 14.60 4.68 -0.91
C LYS A 88 14.22 4.00 0.39
N LEU A 89 13.67 2.79 0.33
CA LEU A 89 13.35 2.00 1.52
C LEU A 89 14.60 1.72 2.35
N SER A 90 15.72 1.41 1.69
CA SER A 90 17.01 1.14 2.35
C SER A 90 17.59 2.35 3.08
N ALA A 91 17.13 3.57 2.76
CA ALA A 91 17.53 4.80 3.42
C ALA A 91 16.70 5.12 4.69
N ILE A 92 15.62 4.38 4.95
CA ILE A 92 14.75 4.57 6.11
C ILE A 92 15.33 3.76 7.28
N GLU A 93 15.75 4.44 8.36
CA GLU A 93 16.37 3.81 9.54
C GLU A 93 15.46 2.75 10.19
N MET A 94 14.14 2.96 10.16
CA MET A 94 13.16 2.05 10.75
C MET A 94 12.77 0.87 9.83
N ALA A 95 13.18 0.89 8.56
CA ALA A 95 12.92 -0.21 7.64
C ALA A 95 13.86 -1.38 7.94
N ASP A 96 13.31 -2.59 7.93
CA ASP A 96 14.13 -3.80 8.11
C ASP A 96 14.69 -4.24 6.75
N PRO A 97 16.02 -4.14 6.53
CA PRO A 97 16.62 -4.49 5.24
C PRO A 97 16.42 -5.97 4.88
N ALA A 98 16.17 -6.86 5.85
CA ALA A 98 15.87 -8.25 5.58
C ALA A 98 14.54 -8.46 4.83
N GLN A 99 13.64 -7.46 4.84
CA GLN A 99 12.37 -7.51 4.12
C GLN A 99 12.47 -7.00 2.67
N ALA A 100 13.61 -6.43 2.26
CA ALA A 100 13.78 -5.91 0.90
C ALA A 100 13.46 -6.94 -0.20
N PRO A 101 13.87 -8.23 -0.12
CA PRO A 101 13.47 -9.23 -1.11
C PRO A 101 11.95 -9.44 -1.20
N MET A 102 11.25 -9.36 -0.07
CA MET A 102 9.79 -9.52 -0.05
C MET A 102 9.09 -8.33 -0.69
N VAL A 103 9.54 -7.11 -0.37
CA VAL A 103 9.04 -5.88 -0.99
C VAL A 103 9.29 -5.91 -2.50
N SER A 104 10.50 -6.25 -2.94
CA SER A 104 10.83 -6.38 -4.36
C SER A 104 9.93 -7.39 -5.07
N GLY A 105 9.67 -8.54 -4.44
CA GLY A 105 8.78 -9.57 -4.96
C GLY A 105 7.34 -9.07 -5.12
N VAL A 106 6.80 -8.38 -4.11
CA VAL A 106 5.46 -7.78 -4.15
C VAL A 106 5.37 -6.72 -5.24
N LEU A 107 6.32 -5.79 -5.33
CA LEU A 107 6.34 -4.77 -6.38
C LEU A 107 6.45 -5.40 -7.77
N THR A 108 7.32 -6.40 -7.94
CA THR A 108 7.47 -7.13 -9.21
C THR A 108 6.17 -7.84 -9.60
N ALA A 109 5.52 -8.51 -8.65
CA ALA A 109 4.23 -9.15 -8.89
C ALA A 109 3.17 -8.11 -9.33
N ALA A 110 3.09 -6.99 -8.62
CA ALA A 110 2.16 -5.91 -8.93
C ALA A 110 2.34 -5.38 -10.36
N VAL A 111 3.58 -5.04 -10.75
CA VAL A 111 3.84 -4.44 -12.06
C VAL A 111 3.68 -5.42 -13.23
N LEU A 112 3.74 -6.73 -12.94
CA LEU A 112 3.43 -7.78 -13.91
C LEU A 112 1.93 -8.13 -13.95
N GLY A 113 1.08 -7.44 -13.18
CA GLY A 113 -0.35 -7.71 -13.09
C GLY A 113 -0.68 -9.05 -12.39
N LEU A 114 0.23 -9.54 -11.54
CA LEU A 114 0.05 -10.75 -10.76
C LEU A 114 -0.55 -10.42 -9.39
N ASP A 115 -1.24 -11.39 -8.81
CA ASP A 115 -1.77 -11.28 -7.45
C ASP A 115 -0.61 -11.18 -6.43
N THR A 116 -0.55 -10.03 -5.74
CA THR A 116 0.50 -9.70 -4.77
C THR A 116 0.39 -10.48 -3.45
N LEU A 117 -0.79 -11.07 -3.17
CA LEU A 117 -1.07 -11.84 -1.97
C LEU A 117 -1.01 -13.36 -2.19
N ALA A 118 -1.03 -13.82 -3.43
CA ALA A 118 -1.08 -15.25 -3.76
C ALA A 118 0.00 -16.10 -3.09
N TRP A 119 1.18 -15.54 -2.83
CA TRP A 119 2.25 -16.25 -2.13
C TRP A 119 2.02 -16.31 -0.61
N ARG A 120 1.44 -15.28 0.00
CA ARG A 120 1.08 -15.29 1.44
C ARG A 120 -0.06 -16.27 1.73
N ASP A 121 -0.98 -16.42 0.79
CA ASP A 121 -2.02 -17.44 0.87
C ASP A 121 -1.44 -18.87 0.86
N GLN A 122 -0.24 -19.06 0.31
CA GLN A 122 0.43 -20.37 0.21
C GLN A 122 1.47 -20.62 1.31
N PHE A 123 2.22 -19.59 1.71
CA PHE A 123 3.40 -19.73 2.56
C PHE A 123 3.22 -19.14 3.97
N GLY A 124 2.01 -18.67 4.30
CA GLY A 124 1.64 -18.19 5.62
C GLY A 124 1.56 -16.66 5.71
N PRO A 125 1.08 -16.12 6.85
CA PRO A 125 0.61 -14.74 6.96
C PRO A 125 1.73 -13.71 6.83
N VAL A 126 1.33 -12.47 6.45
CA VAL A 126 2.22 -11.30 6.44
C VAL A 126 2.69 -11.04 7.86
N GLN A 127 4.01 -11.06 8.08
CA GLN A 127 4.58 -10.86 9.41
C GLN A 127 4.58 -9.36 9.77
N PRO A 128 4.54 -8.99 11.06
CA PRO A 128 4.50 -7.58 11.45
C PRO A 128 5.66 -6.73 10.92
N ALA A 129 6.88 -7.30 10.87
CA ALA A 129 8.05 -6.61 10.31
C ALA A 129 7.91 -6.36 8.80
N GLU A 130 7.31 -7.31 8.08
CA GLU A 130 7.02 -7.14 6.66
C GLU A 130 5.92 -6.10 6.43
N ALA A 131 4.84 -6.17 7.21
CA ALA A 131 3.73 -5.22 7.14
C ALA A 131 4.21 -3.77 7.33
N LEU A 132 5.14 -3.53 8.26
CA LEU A 132 5.74 -2.21 8.48
C LEU A 132 6.52 -1.71 7.25
N ASN A 133 7.29 -2.58 6.60
CA ASN A 133 8.01 -2.21 5.38
C ASN A 133 7.04 -1.88 4.23
N HIS A 134 5.94 -2.62 4.11
CA HIS A 134 4.89 -2.28 3.14
C HIS A 134 4.24 -0.93 3.46
N THR A 135 4.07 -0.56 4.73
CA THR A 135 3.60 0.77 5.12
C THR A 135 4.56 1.89 4.66
N PHE A 136 5.87 1.70 4.78
CA PHE A 136 6.85 2.64 4.23
C PHE A 136 6.77 2.72 2.71
N VAL A 137 6.64 1.58 2.04
CA VAL A 137 6.52 1.51 0.57
C VAL A 137 5.27 2.23 0.09
N ILE A 138 4.12 2.08 0.76
CA ILE A 138 2.90 2.84 0.45
C ILE A 138 3.18 4.35 0.53
N GLY A 139 3.89 4.81 1.56
CA GLY A 139 4.30 6.22 1.67
C GLY A 139 5.16 6.67 0.49
N LEU A 140 6.20 5.91 0.13
CA LEU A 140 7.08 6.22 -0.99
C LEU A 140 6.35 6.26 -2.34
N LEU A 141 5.46 5.31 -2.59
CA LEU A 141 4.66 5.26 -3.81
C LEU A 141 3.65 6.43 -3.86
N SER A 142 3.10 6.83 -2.72
CA SER A 142 2.21 7.99 -2.62
C SER A 142 2.94 9.29 -2.93
N ASP A 143 4.13 9.48 -2.36
CA ASP A 143 4.98 10.64 -2.66
C ASP A 143 5.35 10.67 -4.14
N LEU A 144 5.67 9.52 -4.74
CA LEU A 144 5.96 9.42 -6.17
C LEU A 144 4.75 9.75 -7.03
N LEU A 145 3.54 9.34 -6.62
CA LEU A 145 2.29 9.72 -7.30
C LEU A 145 2.07 11.23 -7.25
N ASP A 146 2.27 11.87 -6.10
CA ASP A 146 2.15 13.33 -5.97
C ASP A 146 3.17 14.07 -6.85
N ILE A 147 4.40 13.56 -6.93
CA ILE A 147 5.45 14.12 -7.78
C ILE A 147 5.10 13.96 -9.27
N THR A 148 4.69 12.77 -9.69
CA THR A 148 4.34 12.49 -11.09
C THR A 148 3.07 13.20 -11.54
N ALA A 149 2.13 13.46 -10.62
CA ALA A 149 0.95 14.27 -10.86
C ALA A 149 1.22 15.80 -10.75
N GLU A 150 2.45 16.20 -10.44
CA GLU A 150 2.87 17.59 -10.19
C GLU A 150 1.97 18.34 -9.19
N ARG A 151 1.37 17.61 -8.24
CA ARG A 151 0.35 18.15 -7.35
C ARG A 151 0.37 17.46 -5.98
N PRO A 152 0.68 18.19 -4.89
CA PRO A 152 0.58 17.64 -3.54
C PRO A 152 -0.84 17.15 -3.23
N GLY A 153 -0.96 15.97 -2.64
CA GLY A 153 -2.24 15.35 -2.24
C GLY A 153 -2.99 14.64 -3.36
N ALA A 154 -2.43 14.55 -4.57
CA ALA A 154 -3.05 13.82 -5.68
C ALA A 154 -3.24 12.33 -5.34
N ALA A 155 -2.27 11.70 -4.69
CA ALA A 155 -2.36 10.32 -4.23
C ALA A 155 -3.55 10.13 -3.27
N ASN A 156 -3.77 11.07 -2.34
CA ASN A 156 -4.88 11.00 -1.41
C ASN A 156 -6.25 11.13 -2.10
N GLU A 157 -6.38 12.01 -3.09
CA GLU A 157 -7.62 12.12 -3.87
C GLU A 157 -7.89 10.84 -4.67
N ILE A 158 -6.88 10.32 -5.37
CA ILE A 158 -6.98 9.06 -6.12
C ILE A 158 -7.42 7.92 -5.19
N MET A 159 -6.82 7.82 -4.01
CA MET A 159 -7.17 6.76 -3.06
C MET A 159 -8.58 6.95 -2.49
N GLN A 160 -9.01 8.18 -2.18
CA GLN A 160 -10.38 8.44 -1.75
C GLN A 160 -11.42 8.06 -2.82
N GLU A 161 -11.15 8.38 -4.09
CA GLU A 161 -11.99 7.95 -5.21
C GLU A 161 -12.00 6.43 -5.37
N ALA A 162 -10.84 5.78 -5.26
CA ALA A 162 -10.73 4.33 -5.32
C ALA A 162 -11.46 3.61 -4.17
N PHE A 163 -11.54 4.24 -3.00
CA PHE A 163 -12.22 3.69 -1.82
C PHE A 163 -13.73 3.99 -1.76
N ALA A 164 -14.23 4.96 -2.54
CA ALA A 164 -15.64 5.34 -2.50
C ALA A 164 -16.62 4.19 -2.78
N PRO A 165 -16.36 3.27 -3.73
CA PRO A 165 -17.22 2.10 -3.95
C PRO A 165 -17.24 1.13 -2.77
N LEU A 166 -16.10 0.94 -2.10
CA LEU A 166 -15.97 0.02 -0.96
C LEU A 166 -16.79 0.49 0.26
N ALA A 167 -16.87 1.81 0.47
CA ALA A 167 -17.71 2.39 1.52
C ALA A 167 -19.22 2.19 1.25
N ALA A 168 -19.62 2.28 -0.02
CA ALA A 168 -21.02 2.12 -0.41
C ALA A 168 -21.53 0.67 -0.25
N GLU A 169 -20.66 -0.32 -0.37
CA GLU A 169 -21.00 -1.74 -0.17
C GLU A 169 -21.10 -2.12 1.33
N GLU A 170 -20.28 -1.52 2.20
CA GLU A 170 -20.37 -1.69 3.66
C GLU A 170 -21.70 -1.12 4.22
N ASP A 171 -22.13 0.05 3.72
CA ASP A 171 -23.40 0.68 4.12
C ASP A 171 -24.64 -0.09 3.61
N ALA A 172 -24.52 -0.82 2.50
CA ALA A 172 -25.64 -1.59 1.92
C ALA A 172 -25.89 -2.93 2.62
N THR A 173 -24.95 -3.38 3.47
CA THR A 173 -24.99 -4.69 4.15
C THR A 173 -25.35 -4.57 5.64
N THR A 174 -25.61 -3.35 6.12
CA THR A 174 -26.02 -3.04 7.51
C THR A 174 -27.52 -2.73 7.58
#